data_AF-A0A1F4UMA7-F1
#
_entry.id   AF-A0A1F4UMA7-F1
#
_cell.length_a   1.000
_cell.length_b   1.000
_cell.length_c   1.000
_cell.angle_alpha   90.00
_cell.angle_beta   90.00
_cell.angle_gamma   90.00
#
_symmetry.space_group_name_H-M   'P 1'
#
loop_
_entity.id
_entity.type
_entity.pdbx_description
1 polymer ?
#
loop_
_entity_poly.entity_id
_entity_poly.type
_entity_poly.pdbx_seq_one_letter_code
_entity_poly.pdbx_strand_id
1 'polypeptide(L)'
;MGIECDPFPDATTRCQRRWIYARDDFRCQMPLVSIQGPNLLTNICGEYGEDVHHIWPKRAMVFEIKQNPHTPYNLVLLCRYHHMLIHPDIIDALRERVFGDKNALEELFARRIRLLKNGLPYWNTAWDKNLRLIAKRRTEDFLNDFPKTRFPFYHLSVYYGRSV
;
A
#
# COMPACT_ATOMS: atom_id res chain seq x y z
N MET A 1 -12.84 22.86 -12.82
CA MET A 1 -12.98 22.54 -11.38
C MET A 1 -11.66 22.00 -10.87
N GLY A 2 -10.95 22.76 -10.03
CA GLY A 2 -9.78 22.23 -9.32
C GLY A 2 -10.27 21.22 -8.28
N ILE A 3 -9.65 20.04 -8.23
CA ILE A 3 -10.04 19.04 -7.23
C ILE A 3 -9.11 19.21 -6.04
N GLU A 4 -9.67 19.68 -4.93
CA GLU A 4 -8.93 19.82 -3.68
C GLU A 4 -8.44 18.44 -3.22
N CYS A 5 -7.17 18.41 -2.81
CA CYS A 5 -6.53 17.21 -2.29
C CYS A 5 -6.77 17.17 -0.78
N ASP A 6 -7.81 16.47 -0.34
CA ASP A 6 -8.11 16.36 1.09
C ASP A 6 -6.94 15.71 1.85
N PRO A 7 -6.40 16.38 2.88
CA PRO A 7 -5.38 15.79 3.73
C PRO A 7 -6.02 14.76 4.64
N PHE A 8 -5.79 13.47 4.34
CA PHE A 8 -6.05 12.40 5.29
C PHE A 8 -4.72 11.95 5.88
N PRO A 9 -4.46 12.23 7.16
CA PRO A 9 -3.17 11.89 7.75
C PRO A 9 -2.95 10.40 7.85
N ASP A 10 -4.01 9.59 7.89
CA ASP A 10 -3.94 8.13 8.07
C ASP A 10 -4.11 7.30 6.81
N ALA A 11 -4.37 7.92 5.67
CA ALA A 11 -4.60 7.24 4.40
C ALA A 11 -3.87 7.94 3.25
N THR A 12 -3.75 7.27 2.10
CA THR A 12 -3.39 7.95 0.86
C THR A 12 -4.45 8.99 0.51
N THR A 13 -4.05 10.23 0.22
CA THR A 13 -4.99 11.31 -0.15
C THR A 13 -5.74 10.96 -1.44
N ARG A 14 -6.86 11.62 -1.70
CA ARG A 14 -7.64 11.41 -2.95
C ARG A 14 -6.78 11.63 -4.21
N CYS A 15 -5.91 12.63 -4.19
CA CYS A 15 -4.99 12.92 -5.28
C CYS A 15 -3.91 11.84 -5.43
N GLN A 16 -3.33 11.37 -4.33
CA GLN A 16 -2.36 10.27 -4.34
C GLN A 16 -3.00 9.00 -4.89
N ARG A 17 -4.22 8.67 -4.45
CA ARG A 17 -4.98 7.55 -4.99
C ARG A 17 -5.11 7.69 -6.49
N ARG A 18 -5.73 8.75 -6.99
CA ARG A 18 -5.92 8.96 -8.43
C ARG A 18 -4.64 8.86 -9.25
N TRP A 19 -3.55 9.41 -8.72
CA TRP A 19 -2.24 9.29 -9.36
C TRP A 19 -1.81 7.83 -9.49
N ILE A 20 -1.98 7.03 -8.43
CA ILE A 20 -1.68 5.58 -8.44
C ILE A 20 -2.63 4.80 -9.36
N TYR A 21 -3.94 5.11 -9.37
CA TYR A 21 -4.88 4.48 -10.32
C TYR A 21 -4.49 4.76 -11.77
N ALA A 22 -4.11 6.01 -12.09
CA ALA A 22 -3.65 6.36 -13.44
C ALA A 22 -2.34 5.66 -13.80
N ARG A 23 -1.36 5.63 -12.88
CA ARG A 23 -0.09 4.91 -13.06
C ARG A 23 -0.31 3.42 -13.32
N ASP A 24 -1.23 2.81 -12.57
CA ASP A 24 -1.46 1.36 -12.61
C ASP A 24 -2.56 0.96 -13.61
N ASP A 25 -3.02 1.90 -14.45
CA ASP A 25 -4.10 1.69 -15.44
C ASP A 25 -5.35 1.03 -14.83
N PHE A 26 -5.69 1.42 -13.59
CA PHE A 26 -6.79 0.85 -12.81
C PHE A 26 -6.69 -0.68 -12.65
N ARG A 27 -5.51 -1.29 -12.83
CA ARG A 27 -5.29 -2.74 -12.73
C ARG A 27 -4.52 -3.13 -11.48
N CYS A 28 -4.87 -4.30 -10.95
CA CYS A 28 -4.14 -4.97 -9.89
C CYS A 28 -2.74 -5.35 -10.38
N GLN A 29 -1.74 -4.93 -9.60
CA GLN A 29 -0.32 -5.12 -9.92
C GLN A 29 0.31 -6.31 -9.17
N MET A 30 -0.48 -7.17 -8.52
CA MET A 30 0.07 -8.36 -7.87
C MET A 30 0.69 -9.29 -8.92
N PRO A 31 1.95 -9.74 -8.75
CA PRO A 31 2.53 -10.73 -9.63
C PRO A 31 1.84 -12.08 -9.43
N LEU A 32 1.42 -12.69 -10.54
CA LEU A 32 1.00 -14.08 -10.60
C LEU A 32 2.23 -14.93 -10.90
N VAL A 33 2.51 -15.87 -10.01
CA VAL A 33 3.48 -16.92 -10.27
C VAL A 33 2.75 -18.02 -11.01
N SER A 34 2.89 -18.06 -12.34
CA SER A 34 2.42 -19.20 -13.12
C SER A 34 3.61 -20.07 -13.52
N ILE A 35 3.49 -21.37 -13.28
CA ILE A 35 4.41 -22.36 -13.83
C ILE A 35 3.83 -22.77 -15.18
N GLN A 36 4.31 -22.13 -16.25
CA GLN A 36 4.09 -22.63 -17.61
C GLN A 36 5.42 -23.15 -18.15
N GLY A 37 5.69 -24.43 -17.89
CA GLY A 37 6.93 -25.09 -18.31
C GLY A 37 8.17 -24.65 -17.50
N PRO A 38 9.38 -24.68 -18.08
CA PRO A 38 10.63 -24.36 -17.36
C PRO A 38 10.82 -22.86 -17.07
N ASN A 39 9.94 -22.00 -17.58
CA ASN A 39 10.06 -20.55 -17.43
C ASN A 39 9.05 -20.03 -16.42
N LEU A 40 9.53 -19.31 -15.41
CA LEU A 40 8.71 -18.50 -14.52
C LEU A 40 8.21 -17.28 -15.29
N LEU A 41 6.96 -17.33 -15.78
CA LEU A 41 6.27 -16.15 -16.28
C LEU A 41 5.64 -15.41 -15.10
N THR A 42 6.17 -14.23 -14.80
CA THR A 42 5.54 -13.29 -13.87
C THR A 42 4.56 -12.42 -14.64
N ASN A 43 3.34 -12.93 -14.86
CA ASN A 43 2.24 -12.08 -15.30
C ASN A 43 1.79 -11.20 -14.13
N ILE A 44 1.20 -10.04 -14.40
CA ILE A 44 0.45 -9.30 -13.37
C ILE A 44 -0.98 -9.81 -13.35
N CYS A 45 -1.64 -9.71 -12.20
CA CYS A 45 -3.02 -10.11 -12.01
C CYS A 45 -3.96 -9.47 -13.04
N GLY A 46 -3.88 -8.15 -13.26
CA GLY A 46 -4.65 -7.48 -14.31
C GLY A 46 -6.14 -7.29 -14.02
N GLU A 47 -6.68 -7.86 -12.94
CA GLU A 47 -8.03 -7.57 -12.44
C GLU A 47 -8.20 -6.09 -12.09
N TYR A 48 -9.45 -5.62 -11.96
CA TYR A 48 -9.69 -4.24 -11.53
C TYR A 48 -9.08 -3.98 -10.15
N GLY A 49 -8.28 -2.93 -10.05
CA GLY A 49 -7.64 -2.50 -8.81
C GLY A 49 -8.63 -1.72 -7.95
N GLU A 50 -8.84 -2.17 -6.72
CA GLU A 50 -9.85 -1.62 -5.81
C GLU A 50 -9.24 -0.70 -4.76
N ASP A 51 -8.02 -1.02 -4.30
CA ASP A 51 -7.38 -0.32 -3.20
C ASP A 51 -5.91 0.00 -3.51
N VAL A 52 -5.49 1.20 -3.08
CA VAL A 52 -4.08 1.57 -3.06
C VAL A 52 -3.46 1.05 -1.77
N HIS A 53 -2.51 0.14 -1.91
CA HIS A 53 -1.84 -0.55 -0.83
C HIS A 53 -0.43 0.00 -0.62
N HIS A 54 -0.05 0.19 0.65
CA HIS A 54 1.33 0.47 1.04
C HIS A 54 2.13 -0.83 1.12
N ILE A 55 3.10 -1.03 0.24
CA ILE A 55 3.91 -2.27 0.18
C ILE A 55 4.57 -2.53 1.53
N TRP A 56 5.28 -1.52 2.04
CA TRP A 56 5.61 -1.45 3.45
C TRP A 56 4.56 -0.63 4.17
N PRO A 57 3.83 -1.23 5.14
CA PRO A 57 2.71 -0.55 5.76
C PRO A 57 3.12 0.76 6.42
N LYS A 58 2.21 1.75 6.40
CA LYS A 58 2.44 3.10 6.94
C LYS A 58 3.10 3.08 8.32
N ARG A 59 2.59 2.27 9.24
CA ARG A 59 3.11 2.19 10.62
C ARG A 59 4.55 1.68 10.66
N ALA A 60 4.89 0.66 9.88
CA ALA A 60 6.26 0.16 9.78
C ALA A 60 7.20 1.23 9.22
N MET A 61 6.78 1.94 8.16
CA MET A 61 7.54 3.03 7.56
C MET A 61 7.81 4.18 8.52
N VAL A 62 6.83 4.54 9.35
CA VAL A 62 6.94 5.65 10.31
C VAL A 62 7.75 5.25 11.54
N PHE A 63 7.43 4.13 12.17
CA PHE A 63 8.01 3.76 13.47
C PHE A 63 9.39 3.09 13.34
N GLU A 64 9.57 2.20 12.35
CA GLU A 64 10.81 1.42 12.21
C GLU A 64 11.77 2.06 11.22
N ILE A 65 11.27 2.39 10.02
CA ILE A 65 12.11 2.83 8.90
C ILE A 65 12.38 4.35 8.94
N LYS A 66 11.52 5.12 9.63
CA LYS A 66 11.58 6.59 9.74
C LYS A 66 11.60 7.29 8.38
N GLN A 67 10.84 6.77 7.42
CA GLN A 67 10.71 7.32 6.08
C GLN A 67 9.25 7.68 5.78
N ASN A 68 9.05 8.55 4.78
CA ASN A 68 7.71 8.88 4.31
C ASN A 68 7.05 7.63 3.70
N PRO A 69 5.93 7.12 4.23
CA PRO A 69 5.23 5.99 3.65
C PRO A 69 4.53 6.33 2.34
N HIS A 70 4.19 7.60 2.12
CA HIS A 70 3.39 8.08 0.99
C HIS A 70 4.28 8.46 -0.19
N THR A 71 5.02 7.50 -0.73
CA THR A 71 5.80 7.65 -1.96
C THR A 71 5.23 6.75 -3.05
N PRO A 72 5.30 7.13 -4.33
CA PRO A 72 4.80 6.27 -5.41
C PRO A 72 5.52 4.91 -5.42
N TYR A 73 6.78 4.87 -4.97
CA TYR A 73 7.58 3.65 -4.87
C TYR A 73 7.18 2.69 -3.75
N ASN A 74 6.38 3.15 -2.79
CA ASN A 74 5.83 2.34 -1.70
C ASN A 74 4.32 2.10 -1.85
N LEU A 75 3.72 2.51 -2.97
CA LEU A 75 2.29 2.40 -3.22
C LEU A 75 2.04 1.55 -4.46
N VAL A 76 1.04 0.68 -4.39
CA VAL A 76 0.66 -0.22 -5.48
C VAL A 76 -0.86 -0.42 -5.48
N LEU A 77 -1.47 -0.51 -6.66
CA LEU A 77 -2.90 -0.81 -6.77
C LEU A 77 -3.15 -2.33 -6.73
N LEU A 78 -4.05 -2.78 -5.87
CA LEU A 78 -4.42 -4.18 -5.70
C LEU A 78 -5.93 -4.37 -5.79
N CYS A 79 -6.37 -5.52 -6.32
CA CYS A 79 -7.76 -5.96 -6.15
C CYS A 79 -7.97 -6.48 -4.73
N ARG A 80 -9.23 -6.57 -4.29
CA ARG A 80 -9.56 -6.99 -2.92
C ARG A 80 -8.96 -8.34 -2.54
N TYR A 81 -9.05 -9.33 -3.43
CA TYR A 81 -8.50 -10.67 -3.18
C TYR A 81 -6.98 -10.64 -2.89
N HIS A 82 -6.20 -9.96 -3.73
CA HIS A 82 -4.75 -9.91 -3.55
C HIS A 82 -4.33 -9.01 -2.39
N HIS A 83 -5.09 -7.95 -2.08
CA HIS A 83 -4.88 -7.17 -0.87
C HIS A 83 -5.03 -8.05 0.39
N MET A 84 -6.00 -8.96 0.37
CA MET A 84 -6.23 -9.90 1.47
C MET A 84 -5.10 -10.92 1.65
N LEU A 85 -4.37 -11.31 0.60
CA LEU A 85 -3.21 -12.19 0.72
C LEU A 85 -2.03 -11.54 1.45
N ILE A 86 -1.96 -10.20 1.47
CA ILE A 86 -0.92 -9.45 2.17
C ILE A 86 -1.28 -9.28 3.65
N HIS A 87 -2.57 -9.09 3.94
CA HIS A 87 -3.10 -8.87 5.29
C HIS A 87 -4.12 -9.94 5.69
N PRO A 88 -3.74 -11.23 5.78
CA PRO A 88 -4.72 -12.28 6.10
C PRO A 88 -5.39 -12.06 7.47
N ASP A 89 -4.70 -11.40 8.40
CA ASP A 89 -5.16 -11.07 9.75
C ASP A 89 -6.40 -10.16 9.80
N ILE A 90 -6.69 -9.39 8.73
CA ILE A 90 -7.91 -8.56 8.71
C ILE A 90 -9.17 -9.39 8.43
N ILE A 91 -9.07 -10.57 7.78
CA ILE A 91 -10.23 -11.47 7.63
C ILE A 91 -10.71 -11.94 9.00
N ASP A 92 -9.78 -12.38 9.85
CA ASP A 92 -10.12 -12.92 11.17
C ASP A 92 -10.76 -11.86 12.06
N ALA A 93 -10.18 -10.66 12.11
CA ALA A 93 -10.74 -9.56 12.91
C ALA A 93 -12.09 -9.06 12.39
N LEU A 94 -12.30 -9.05 11.06
CA LEU A 94 -13.61 -8.73 10.49
C LEU A 94 -14.64 -9.81 10.83
N ARG A 95 -14.24 -11.08 10.81
CA ARG A 95 -15.07 -12.21 11.19
C ARG A 95 -15.49 -12.12 12.66
N GLU A 96 -14.54 -11.94 13.58
CA GLU A 96 -14.79 -11.77 15.01
C GLU A 96 -15.76 -10.61 15.28
N ARG A 97 -15.58 -9.49 14.56
CA ARG A 97 -16.50 -8.35 14.64
C ARG A 97 -17.92 -8.68 14.21
N VAL A 98 -18.08 -9.44 13.13
CA VAL A 98 -19.41 -9.90 12.68
C VAL A 98 -20.06 -10.83 13.71
N PHE A 99 -19.28 -11.63 14.44
CA PHE A 99 -19.76 -12.51 15.51
C PHE A 99 -19.98 -11.82 16.86
N GLY A 100 -19.80 -10.50 16.94
CA GLY A 100 -20.21 -9.68 18.09
C GLY A 100 -19.08 -9.00 18.83
N ASP A 101 -17.81 -9.29 18.52
CA ASP A 101 -16.69 -8.58 19.12
C ASP A 101 -16.46 -7.22 18.45
N LYS A 102 -17.07 -6.19 19.01
CA LYS A 102 -16.96 -4.82 18.49
C LYS A 102 -15.52 -4.28 18.52
N ASN A 103 -14.63 -4.87 19.33
CA ASN A 103 -13.27 -4.40 19.55
C ASN A 103 -12.22 -5.15 18.71
N ALA A 104 -12.60 -6.22 18.00
CA ALA A 104 -11.66 -7.08 17.26
C ALA A 104 -10.69 -6.32 16.34
N LEU A 105 -11.14 -5.27 15.65
CA LEU A 105 -10.25 -4.45 14.81
C LEU A 105 -9.28 -3.59 15.63
N GLU A 106 -9.70 -3.05 16.77
CA GLU A 106 -8.83 -2.27 17.65
C GLU A 106 -7.74 -3.16 18.25
N GLU A 107 -8.13 -4.37 18.69
CA GLU A 107 -7.21 -5.39 19.19
C GLU A 107 -6.21 -5.84 18.12
N LEU A 108 -6.68 -6.04 16.88
CA LEU A 108 -5.81 -6.30 15.73
C LEU A 108 -4.77 -5.20 15.56
N PHE A 109 -5.18 -3.93 15.56
CA PHE A 109 -4.25 -2.81 15.41
C PHE A 109 -3.26 -2.70 16.57
N ALA A 110 -3.69 -2.98 17.81
CA ALA A 110 -2.80 -3.03 18.97
C ALA A 110 -1.78 -4.17 18.84
N ARG A 111 -2.21 -5.35 18.37
CA ARG A 111 -1.32 -6.49 18.08
C ARG A 111 -0.30 -6.14 17.01
N ARG A 112 -0.71 -5.50 15.92
CA ARG A 112 0.21 -5.04 14.85
C ARG A 112 1.29 -4.10 15.40
N ILE A 113 0.93 -3.15 16.27
CA ILE A 113 1.91 -2.27 16.93
C ILE A 113 2.90 -3.07 17.79
N ARG A 114 2.41 -4.05 18.57
CA ARG A 114 3.29 -4.91 19.38
C ARG A 114 4.28 -5.71 18.53
N LEU A 115 3.83 -6.25 17.39
CA LEU A 115 4.70 -6.96 16.45
C LEU A 115 5.80 -6.05 15.92
N LEU A 116 5.45 -4.83 15.47
CA LEU A 116 6.45 -3.86 14.99
C LEU A 116 7.49 -3.51 16.06
N LYS A 117 7.05 -3.24 17.31
CA LYS A 117 7.96 -2.95 18.43
C LYS A 117 8.96 -4.08 18.70
N ASN A 118 8.64 -5.31 18.31
CA ASN A 118 9.51 -6.48 18.44
C ASN A 118 10.30 -6.77 17.15
N GLY A 119 10.29 -5.88 16.16
CA GLY A 119 10.94 -6.06 14.86
C GLY A 119 10.28 -7.10 13.96
N LEU A 120 9.01 -7.47 14.24
CA LEU A 120 8.29 -8.49 13.48
C LEU A 120 7.28 -7.85 12.52
N PRO A 121 7.28 -8.22 11.23
CA PRO A 121 6.27 -7.77 10.29
C PRO A 121 4.91 -8.41 10.64
N TYR A 122 3.84 -7.63 10.52
CA TYR A 122 2.47 -8.12 10.66
C TYR A 122 1.79 -8.41 9.32
N TRP A 123 2.51 -8.25 8.21
CA TRP A 123 2.03 -8.50 6.85
C TRP A 123 2.87 -9.60 6.20
N ASN A 124 2.37 -10.14 5.09
CA ASN A 124 3.12 -11.11 4.31
C ASN A 124 4.24 -10.43 3.51
N THR A 125 5.47 -10.56 3.98
CA THR A 125 6.66 -9.94 3.36
C THR A 125 7.15 -10.67 2.11
N ALA A 126 6.59 -11.84 1.76
CA ALA A 126 7.01 -12.62 0.59
C ALA A 126 6.88 -11.83 -0.72
N TRP A 127 5.99 -10.83 -0.76
CA TRP A 127 5.70 -10.02 -1.95
C TRP A 127 6.49 -8.70 -2.00
N ASP A 128 7.11 -8.27 -0.90
CA ASP A 128 7.72 -6.93 -0.77
C ASP A 128 8.69 -6.62 -1.90
N LYS A 129 9.62 -7.54 -2.19
CA LYS A 129 10.64 -7.36 -3.22
C LYS A 129 10.01 -7.16 -4.60
N ASN A 130 9.06 -8.02 -4.96
CA ASN A 130 8.42 -8.00 -6.27
C ASN A 130 7.53 -6.77 -6.43
N LEU A 131 6.71 -6.46 -5.43
CA LEU A 131 5.83 -5.28 -5.47
C LEU A 131 6.64 -3.98 -5.52
N ARG A 132 7.78 -3.89 -4.84
CA ARG A 132 8.68 -2.71 -4.95
C ARG A 132 9.29 -2.57 -6.33
N LEU A 133 9.71 -3.67 -6.96
CA LEU A 133 10.22 -3.64 -8.33
C LEU A 133 9.12 -3.19 -9.31
N ILE A 134 7.90 -3.70 -9.15
CA ILE A 134 6.75 -3.32 -9.98
C ILE A 134 6.41 -1.84 -9.76
N ALA A 135 6.25 -1.39 -8.51
CA ALA A 135 5.94 0.00 -8.21
C ALA A 135 7.01 0.96 -8.73
N LYS A 136 8.29 0.59 -8.64
CA LYS A 136 9.40 1.34 -9.24
C LYS A 136 9.24 1.46 -10.75
N ARG A 137 9.16 0.33 -11.46
CA ARG A 137 9.05 0.30 -12.92
C ARG A 137 7.82 1.06 -13.41
N ARG A 138 6.64 0.80 -12.85
CA ARG A 138 5.40 1.51 -13.19
C ARG A 138 5.51 3.01 -12.96
N THR A 139 6.22 3.43 -11.91
CA THR A 139 6.41 4.86 -11.60
C THR A 139 7.34 5.51 -12.63
N GLU A 140 8.43 4.85 -12.97
CA GLU A 140 9.38 5.32 -13.99
C GLU A 140 8.72 5.41 -15.38
N ASP A 141 8.02 4.35 -15.79
CA ASP A 141 7.28 4.30 -17.06
C ASP A 141 6.23 5.44 -17.14
N PHE A 142 5.42 5.61 -16.09
CA PHE A 142 4.39 6.65 -16.07
C PHE A 142 4.98 8.07 -16.07
N LEU A 143 6.10 8.31 -15.39
CA LEU A 143 6.76 9.61 -15.42
C LEU A 143 7.46 9.87 -16.76
N ASN A 144 7.91 8.83 -17.46
CA ASN A 144 8.43 8.94 -18.82
C ASN A 144 7.33 9.32 -19.81
N ASP A 145 6.16 8.67 -19.72
CA ASP A 145 5.01 8.94 -20.60
C ASP A 145 4.34 10.28 -20.28
N PHE A 146 4.37 10.69 -19.00
CA PHE A 146 3.74 11.92 -18.51
C PHE A 146 4.72 12.82 -17.73
N PRO A 147 5.75 13.40 -18.38
CA PRO A 147 6.88 14.06 -17.71
C PRO A 147 6.53 15.34 -16.95
N LYS A 148 5.36 15.93 -17.19
CA LYS A 148 4.85 17.10 -16.45
C LYS A 148 4.05 16.72 -15.22
N THR A 149 3.60 15.47 -15.13
CA THR A 149 2.86 14.98 -13.97
C THR A 149 3.81 14.87 -12.78
N ARG A 150 3.31 15.22 -11.59
CA ARG A 150 4.04 15.12 -10.32
C ARG A 150 3.23 14.29 -9.34
N PHE A 151 3.91 13.46 -8.56
CA PHE A 151 3.24 12.77 -7.45
C PHE A 151 2.81 13.81 -6.41
N PRO A 152 1.55 13.81 -5.94
CA PRO A 152 1.08 14.76 -4.96
C PRO A 152 1.64 14.40 -3.57
N PHE A 153 2.82 14.93 -3.28
CA PHE A 153 3.40 14.88 -1.95
C PHE A 153 2.63 15.82 -1.03
N TYR A 154 2.24 15.32 0.14
CA TYR A 154 1.79 16.17 1.22
C TYR A 154 3.02 16.61 2.02
N HIS A 155 3.19 17.91 2.23
CA HIS A 155 4.28 18.44 3.04
C HIS A 155 4.06 17.99 4.49
N LEU A 156 4.87 17.03 4.98
CA LEU A 156 4.82 16.52 6.35
C LEU A 156 5.27 17.54 7.41
N SER A 157 5.51 18.80 7.04
CA SER A 157 5.93 19.88 7.94
C SER A 157 4.94 20.19 9.07
N VAL A 158 3.76 19.55 9.07
CA VAL A 158 2.74 19.67 10.12
C VAL A 158 2.85 18.56 11.18
N TYR A 159 3.50 17.42 10.91
CA TYR A 159 3.50 16.26 11.81
C TYR A 159 4.74 16.11 12.68
N TYR A 160 5.90 16.58 12.20
CA TYR A 160 7.10 16.66 13.02
C TYR A 160 7.23 18.08 13.52
N GLY A 161 6.47 18.40 14.56
CA GLY A 161 6.69 19.62 15.34
C GLY A 161 8.17 19.73 15.65
N ARG A 162 8.80 20.78 15.10
CA ARG A 162 10.05 21.29 15.66
C ARG A 162 9.73 21.68 17.09
N SER A 163 10.14 20.86 18.06
CA SER A 163 10.63 21.40 19.31
C SER A 163 11.98 22.04 18.98
N VAL A 164 11.94 23.34 18.63
CA VAL A 164 13.06 24.25 18.92
C VAL A 164 12.92 24.66 20.38
#